data_AF-A0A6M5KD59-F1
#
_entry.id   AF-A0A6M5KD59-F1
#
_cell.length_a   1.000
_cell.length_b   1.000
_cell.length_c   1.000
_cell.angle_alpha   90.00
_cell.angle_beta   90.00
_cell.angle_gamma   90.00
#
_symmetry.space_group_name_H-M   'P 1'
#
loop_
_entity.id
_entity.type
_entity.pdbx_description
1 polymer ?
#
loop_
_entity_poly.entity_id
_entity_poly.type
_entity_poly.pdbx_seq_one_letter_code
_entity_poly.pdbx_strand_id
1 'polypeptide(L)'
;AGLYLLFYTLLVSLPMMIFIFYYYEFFYTLDLYLMGNSLDNLLLYICAIMAFLVKMPMFFVHLWLPKAHVEAPVSGSMILAGIMLKLGGYGLCRVMGLFINIGLKVNFLFLVISLVGGLYVSFICIMQSDIKSLIAYSSVAHMGLVLAGIMTMNTWGAWGSLAMMLAHGLCSSGLFCLANISYERLGSRSFYLSKGLINLMPGFSLWWFLLSS
;
A
#
# COMPACT_ATOMS: atom_id res chain seq x y z
N ALA A 1 15.83 -4.79 -8.33
CA ALA A 1 14.73 -4.06 -7.65
C ALA A 1 14.97 -2.55 -7.47
N GLY A 2 16.14 -2.10 -6.98
CA GLY A 2 16.36 -0.69 -6.60
C GLY A 2 16.05 0.32 -7.71
N LEU A 3 16.54 0.09 -8.93
CA LEU A 3 16.26 0.94 -10.09
C LEU A 3 14.77 0.97 -10.46
N TYR A 4 14.08 -0.17 -10.39
CA TYR A 4 12.63 -0.22 -10.65
C TYR A 4 11.89 0.65 -9.63
N LEU A 5 12.16 0.48 -8.34
CA LEU A 5 11.52 1.30 -7.30
C LEU A 5 11.79 2.80 -7.51
N LEU A 6 13.01 3.17 -7.87
CA LEU A 6 13.38 4.56 -8.16
C LEU A 6 12.59 5.12 -9.35
N PHE A 7 12.52 4.43 -10.49
CA PHE A 7 11.79 4.93 -11.65
C PHE A 7 10.28 5.03 -11.42
N TYR A 8 9.69 4.02 -10.78
CA TYR A 8 8.27 4.03 -10.45
C TYR A 8 7.90 5.17 -9.50
N THR A 9 8.77 5.50 -8.53
CA THR A 9 8.49 6.58 -7.57
C THR A 9 8.76 7.97 -8.16
N LEU A 10 9.85 8.14 -8.92
CA LEU A 10 10.21 9.43 -9.52
C LEU A 10 9.20 9.89 -10.55
N LEU A 11 8.86 9.03 -11.52
CA LEU A 11 7.96 9.40 -12.63
C LEU A 11 6.61 9.94 -12.14
N VAL A 12 6.15 9.44 -11.00
CA VAL A 12 4.84 9.76 -10.46
C VAL A 12 4.90 10.90 -9.45
N SER A 13 6.06 11.14 -8.84
CA SER A 13 6.29 12.34 -8.01
C SER A 13 6.31 13.64 -8.82
N LEU A 14 6.72 13.60 -10.09
CA LEU A 14 6.79 14.79 -10.95
C LEU A 14 5.41 15.43 -11.22
N PRO A 15 4.36 14.69 -11.62
CA PRO A 15 2.99 15.22 -11.69
C PRO A 15 2.50 15.85 -10.40
N MET A 16 2.81 15.27 -9.25
CA MET A 16 2.43 15.82 -7.94
C MET A 16 3.15 17.15 -7.68
N MET A 17 4.42 17.28 -8.07
CA MET A 17 5.15 18.53 -7.94
C MET A 17 4.51 19.66 -8.77
N ILE A 18 4.05 19.34 -9.99
CA ILE A 18 3.31 20.31 -10.84
C ILE A 18 2.04 20.79 -10.13
N PHE A 19 1.30 19.87 -9.50
CA PHE A 19 0.13 20.23 -8.71
C PHE A 19 0.45 21.19 -7.55
N ILE A 20 1.54 20.95 -6.81
CA ILE A 20 1.94 21.80 -5.67
C ILE A 20 2.28 23.22 -6.14
N PHE A 21 3.03 23.38 -7.23
CA PHE A 21 3.36 24.70 -7.76
C PHE A 21 2.12 25.43 -8.27
N TYR A 22 1.25 24.73 -9.00
CA TYR A 22 -0.02 25.30 -9.43
C TYR A 22 -0.83 25.78 -8.23
N TYR A 23 -1.01 24.95 -7.20
CA TYR A 23 -1.76 25.34 -5.99
C TYR A 23 -1.18 26.61 -5.34
N TYR A 24 0.14 26.71 -5.24
CA TYR A 24 0.81 27.88 -4.69
C TYR A 24 0.55 29.15 -5.49
N GLU A 25 0.51 29.08 -6.83
CA GLU A 25 0.22 30.25 -7.66
C GLU A 25 -1.21 30.80 -7.45
N PHE A 26 -2.20 29.97 -7.14
CA PHE A 26 -3.58 30.44 -6.90
C PHE A 26 -3.83 30.94 -5.49
N PHE A 27 -3.29 30.26 -4.47
CA PHE A 27 -3.65 30.50 -3.08
C PHE A 27 -2.52 31.07 -2.22
N TYR A 28 -1.31 31.20 -2.76
CA TYR A 28 -0.10 31.72 -2.11
C TYR A 28 0.26 31.05 -0.77
N THR A 29 -0.36 29.92 -0.45
CA THR A 29 -0.22 29.20 0.81
C THR A 29 -0.05 27.71 0.53
N LEU A 30 0.86 27.08 1.26
CA LEU A 30 1.09 25.63 1.21
C LEU A 30 0.76 24.93 2.53
N ASP A 31 0.32 25.67 3.53
CA ASP A 31 -0.04 25.12 4.83
C ASP A 31 -1.29 24.26 4.70
N LEU A 32 -1.15 22.96 4.94
CA LEU A 32 -2.24 21.96 4.81
C LEU A 32 -3.49 22.32 5.61
N TYR A 33 -3.36 23.05 6.72
CA TYR A 33 -4.51 23.50 7.52
C TYR A 33 -5.28 24.64 6.85
N LEU A 34 -4.58 25.51 6.13
CA LEU A 34 -5.16 26.65 5.41
C LEU A 34 -5.64 26.25 4.01
N MET A 35 -5.22 25.08 3.51
CA MET A 35 -5.73 24.50 2.26
C MET A 35 -7.18 24.00 2.42
N GLY A 36 -8.15 24.92 2.35
CA GLY A 36 -9.59 24.60 2.41
C GLY A 36 -10.34 24.82 1.10
N ASN A 37 -9.72 25.48 0.12
CA ASN A 37 -10.40 25.86 -1.11
C ASN A 37 -10.44 24.68 -2.09
N SER A 38 -11.64 24.33 -2.54
CA SER A 38 -11.84 23.25 -3.51
C SER A 38 -11.30 23.64 -4.88
N LEU A 39 -10.50 22.76 -5.47
CA LEU A 39 -10.05 22.89 -6.85
C LEU A 39 -10.89 21.98 -7.74
N ASP A 40 -11.61 22.55 -8.70
CA ASP A 40 -12.55 21.82 -9.56
C ASP A 40 -11.95 21.42 -10.93
N ASN A 41 -10.63 21.27 -11.03
CA ASN A 41 -9.98 20.82 -12.27
C ASN A 41 -9.59 19.33 -12.25
N LEU A 42 -10.12 18.57 -13.21
CA LEU A 42 -9.86 17.13 -13.37
C LEU A 42 -8.38 16.81 -13.63
N LEU A 43 -7.65 17.68 -14.34
CA LEU A 43 -6.22 17.48 -14.59
C LEU A 43 -5.41 17.54 -13.30
N LEU A 44 -5.68 18.53 -12.45
CA LEU A 44 -5.03 18.70 -11.14
C LEU A 44 -5.35 17.54 -10.21
N TYR A 45 -6.60 17.08 -10.24
CA TYR A 45 -7.05 15.91 -9.50
C TYR A 45 -6.23 14.67 -9.88
N ILE A 46 -6.05 14.39 -11.18
CA ILE A 46 -5.24 13.26 -11.65
C ILE A 46 -3.77 13.44 -11.24
N CYS A 47 -3.18 14.62 -11.45
CA CYS A 47 -1.80 14.90 -11.07
C CYS A 47 -1.55 14.71 -9.57
N ALA A 48 -2.50 15.13 -8.73
CA ALA A 48 -2.39 15.00 -7.29
C ALA A 48 -2.52 13.54 -6.82
N ILE A 49 -3.43 12.78 -7.41
CA ILE A 49 -3.76 11.43 -6.92
C ILE A 49 -2.81 10.36 -7.46
N MET A 50 -2.27 10.51 -8.67
CA MET A 50 -1.39 9.51 -9.28
C MET A 50 -0.21 9.12 -8.37
N ALA A 51 0.43 10.09 -7.70
CA ALA A 51 1.53 9.83 -6.76
C ALA A 51 1.15 8.89 -5.62
N PHE A 52 -0.08 9.01 -5.12
CA PHE A 52 -0.58 8.16 -4.04
C PHE A 52 -1.02 6.79 -4.55
N LEU A 53 -1.60 6.69 -5.76
CA LEU A 53 -2.00 5.41 -6.36
C LEU A 53 -0.83 4.48 -6.70
N VAL A 54 0.37 5.03 -6.90
CA VAL A 54 1.57 4.20 -7.11
C VAL A 54 2.20 3.78 -5.79
N LYS A 55 2.19 4.65 -4.77
CA LYS A 55 2.64 4.31 -3.41
C LYS A 55 1.69 3.33 -2.71
N MET A 56 0.39 3.45 -2.93
CA MET A 56 -0.65 2.49 -2.54
C MET A 56 -1.01 1.65 -3.76
N PRO A 57 -0.27 0.56 -4.03
CA PRO A 57 -0.28 -0.08 -5.34
C PRO A 57 -1.68 -0.51 -5.75
N MET A 58 -2.21 0.21 -6.73
CA MET A 58 -3.36 -0.23 -7.49
C MET A 58 -2.95 -1.44 -8.36
N PHE A 59 -3.91 -2.29 -8.72
CA PHE A 59 -3.68 -3.52 -9.48
C PHE A 59 -2.87 -3.35 -10.78
N PHE A 60 -2.86 -2.21 -11.46
CA PHE A 60 -2.01 -2.05 -12.64
C PHE A 60 -0.54 -1.77 -12.31
N VAL A 61 -0.28 -1.15 -11.15
CA VAL A 61 1.05 -0.66 -10.77
C VAL A 61 1.67 -1.51 -9.65
N HIS A 62 1.02 -2.59 -9.23
CA HIS A 62 1.46 -3.36 -8.06
C HIS A 62 2.78 -4.12 -8.23
N LEU A 63 3.23 -4.38 -9.47
CA LEU A 63 4.34 -5.29 -9.76
C LEU A 63 5.68 -4.88 -9.15
N TRP A 64 5.89 -3.58 -8.86
CA TRP A 64 7.13 -3.12 -8.23
C TRP A 64 7.25 -3.61 -6.78
N LEU A 65 6.12 -3.77 -6.07
CA LEU A 65 6.12 -4.05 -4.64
C LEU A 65 6.61 -5.48 -4.34
N PRO A 66 6.06 -6.57 -4.93
CA PRO A 66 6.55 -7.92 -4.68
C PRO A 66 8.03 -8.07 -5.02
N LYS A 67 8.48 -7.49 -6.13
CA LYS A 67 9.89 -7.51 -6.55
C LYS A 67 10.80 -6.77 -5.56
N ALA A 68 10.35 -5.64 -5.02
CA ALA A 68 11.09 -4.90 -4.01
C ALA A 68 11.27 -5.72 -2.72
N HIS A 69 10.23 -6.39 -2.24
CA HIS A 69 10.31 -7.19 -1.01
C HIS A 69 11.18 -8.45 -1.12
N VAL A 70 11.19 -9.09 -2.29
CA VAL A 70 12.00 -10.32 -2.50
C VAL A 70 13.50 -10.03 -2.46
N GLU A 71 13.92 -8.89 -3.00
CA GLU A 71 15.35 -8.51 -3.11
C GLU A 71 15.85 -7.69 -1.91
N ALA A 72 14.96 -7.00 -1.18
CA ALA A 72 15.36 -6.14 -0.08
C ALA A 72 15.87 -6.93 1.16
N PRO A 73 16.79 -6.32 1.95
CA PRO A 73 17.09 -6.82 3.28
C PRO A 73 15.84 -6.75 4.17
N VAL A 74 15.83 -7.53 5.23
CA VAL A 74 14.64 -7.74 6.07
C VAL A 74 14.20 -6.45 6.73
N SER A 75 15.14 -5.68 7.28
CA SER A 75 14.88 -4.34 7.83
C SER A 75 14.21 -3.42 6.81
N GLY A 76 14.70 -3.42 5.56
CA GLY A 76 14.10 -2.68 4.45
C GLY A 76 12.68 -3.14 4.15
N SER A 77 12.44 -4.45 4.11
CA SER A 77 11.09 -5.00 3.89
C SER A 77 10.10 -4.64 5.02
N MET A 78 10.56 -4.61 6.27
CA MET A 78 9.73 -4.22 7.41
C MET A 78 9.37 -2.73 7.39
N ILE A 79 10.33 -1.85 7.06
CA ILE A 79 10.09 -0.40 6.94
C ILE A 79 9.17 -0.10 5.75
N LEU A 80 9.40 -0.75 4.60
CA LEU A 80 8.59 -0.56 3.41
C LEU A 80 7.14 -0.99 3.68
N ALA A 81 6.94 -2.19 4.24
CA ALA A 81 5.63 -2.69 4.59
C ALA A 81 4.98 -1.83 5.67
N GLY A 82 5.68 -1.54 6.78
CA GLY A 82 5.14 -0.86 7.94
C GLY A 82 4.78 0.61 7.70
N ILE A 83 5.63 1.35 6.99
CA ILE A 83 5.57 2.81 6.96
C ILE A 83 5.25 3.34 5.55
N MET A 84 5.99 2.91 4.53
CA MET A 84 5.96 3.57 3.22
C MET A 84 4.57 3.48 2.54
N LEU A 85 3.93 2.32 2.60
CA LEU A 85 2.56 2.14 2.08
C LEU A 85 1.56 3.03 2.83
N LYS A 86 1.69 3.11 4.17
CA LYS A 86 0.74 3.83 5.04
C LYS A 86 0.84 5.34 4.85
N LEU A 87 2.05 5.86 4.62
CA LEU A 87 2.24 7.26 4.24
C LEU A 87 1.52 7.59 2.92
N GLY A 88 1.46 6.65 1.98
CA GLY A 88 0.68 6.78 0.75
C GLY A 88 -0.82 6.94 1.02
N GLY A 89 -1.39 6.04 1.82
CA GLY A 89 -2.82 6.09 2.18
C GLY A 89 -3.19 7.33 3.00
N TYR A 90 -2.36 7.70 3.98
CA TYR A 90 -2.57 8.93 4.76
C TYR A 90 -2.50 10.20 3.89
N GLY A 91 -1.53 10.26 2.97
CA GLY A 91 -1.41 11.36 2.02
C GLY A 91 -2.65 11.48 1.13
N LEU A 92 -3.18 10.36 0.64
CA LEU A 92 -4.42 10.32 -0.11
C LEU A 92 -5.60 10.87 0.71
N CYS A 93 -5.77 10.44 1.97
CA CYS A 93 -6.85 10.95 2.83
C CYS A 93 -6.81 12.48 3.00
N ARG A 94 -5.62 13.07 3.08
CA ARG A 94 -5.45 14.52 3.24
C ARG A 94 -5.74 15.27 1.95
N VAL A 95 -5.21 14.80 0.82
CA VAL A 95 -5.39 15.46 -0.49
C VAL A 95 -6.82 15.35 -0.98
N MET A 96 -7.52 14.26 -0.67
CA MET A 96 -8.94 14.07 -1.03
C MET A 96 -9.86 15.15 -0.46
N GLY A 97 -9.50 15.78 0.67
CA GLY A 97 -10.26 16.92 1.22
C GLY A 97 -10.33 18.13 0.29
N LEU A 98 -9.35 18.31 -0.60
CA LEU A 98 -9.31 19.43 -1.56
C LEU A 98 -10.17 19.20 -2.80
N PHE A 99 -10.53 17.94 -3.07
CA PHE A 99 -11.14 17.51 -4.33
C PHE A 99 -12.49 16.81 -4.13
N ILE A 100 -13.30 17.24 -3.16
CA ILE A 100 -14.57 16.58 -2.84
C ILE A 100 -15.52 16.55 -4.05
N ASN A 101 -15.70 17.68 -4.74
CA ASN A 101 -16.63 17.79 -5.87
C ASN A 101 -16.28 16.89 -7.05
N ILE A 102 -14.99 16.81 -7.41
CA ILE A 102 -14.51 15.95 -8.49
C ILE A 102 -14.46 14.48 -8.04
N GLY A 103 -14.01 14.24 -6.80
CA GLY A 103 -13.89 12.92 -6.23
C GLY A 103 -15.21 12.15 -6.27
N LEU A 104 -16.32 12.81 -5.94
CA LEU A 104 -17.65 12.18 -6.02
C LEU A 104 -18.01 11.67 -7.43
N LYS A 105 -17.47 12.28 -8.50
CA LYS A 105 -17.71 11.86 -9.89
C LYS A 105 -16.72 10.79 -10.36
N VAL A 106 -15.44 10.95 -10.03
CA VAL A 106 -14.35 10.15 -10.61
C VAL A 106 -13.97 8.95 -9.75
N ASN A 107 -14.14 9.01 -8.43
CA ASN A 107 -13.68 7.97 -7.50
C ASN A 107 -14.30 6.60 -7.77
N PHE A 108 -15.52 6.56 -8.34
CA PHE A 108 -16.19 5.32 -8.65
C PHE A 108 -15.33 4.40 -9.54
N LEU A 109 -14.61 4.97 -10.51
CA LEU A 109 -13.72 4.21 -11.39
C LEU A 109 -12.56 3.56 -10.61
N PHE A 110 -11.93 4.32 -9.71
CA PHE A 110 -10.83 3.80 -8.89
C PHE A 110 -11.30 2.78 -7.86
N LEU A 111 -12.51 2.94 -7.32
CA LEU A 111 -13.11 1.99 -6.41
C LEU A 111 -13.31 0.63 -7.10
N VAL A 112 -13.89 0.60 -8.30
CA VAL A 112 -14.08 -0.66 -9.06
C VAL A 112 -12.75 -1.34 -9.34
N ILE A 113 -11.73 -0.58 -9.80
CA ILE A 113 -10.41 -1.13 -10.09
C ILE A 113 -9.75 -1.69 -8.83
N SER A 114 -9.89 -1.02 -7.68
CA SER A 114 -9.31 -1.47 -6.42
C SER A 114 -9.94 -2.77 -5.90
N LEU A 115 -11.26 -2.92 -5.99
CA LEU A 115 -11.97 -4.12 -5.51
C LEU A 115 -11.72 -5.31 -6.43
N VAL A 116 -11.91 -5.14 -7.73
CA VAL A 116 -11.66 -6.19 -8.72
C VAL A 116 -10.19 -6.58 -8.72
N GLY A 117 -9.30 -5.59 -8.65
CA GLY A 117 -7.86 -5.79 -8.54
C GLY A 117 -7.47 -6.57 -7.29
N GLY A 118 -8.02 -6.21 -6.13
CA GLY A 118 -7.78 -6.94 -4.87
C GLY A 118 -8.18 -8.42 -4.95
N LEU A 119 -9.30 -8.72 -5.61
CA LEU A 119 -9.72 -10.10 -5.86
C LEU A 119 -8.71 -10.85 -6.74
N TYR A 120 -8.26 -10.26 -7.85
CA TYR A 120 -7.26 -10.90 -8.70
C TYR A 120 -5.94 -11.15 -7.98
N VAL A 121 -5.45 -10.19 -7.19
CA VAL A 121 -4.22 -10.39 -6.40
C VAL A 121 -4.41 -11.50 -5.38
N SER A 122 -5.57 -11.62 -4.76
CA SER A 122 -5.84 -12.70 -3.81
C SER A 122 -5.76 -14.08 -4.46
N PHE A 123 -6.18 -14.24 -5.72
CA PHE A 123 -5.98 -15.49 -6.46
C PHE A 123 -4.51 -15.75 -6.78
N ILE A 124 -3.74 -14.70 -7.12
CA ILE A 124 -2.29 -14.81 -7.34
C ILE A 124 -1.58 -15.26 -6.05
N CYS A 125 -2.01 -14.76 -4.88
CA CYS A 125 -1.45 -15.18 -3.59
C CYS A 125 -1.52 -16.69 -3.38
N ILE A 126 -2.63 -17.34 -3.75
CA ILE A 126 -2.83 -18.78 -3.53
C ILE A 126 -1.78 -19.61 -4.28
N MET A 127 -1.34 -19.14 -5.44
CA MET A 127 -0.39 -19.84 -6.29
C MET A 127 1.08 -19.58 -5.92
N GLN A 128 1.35 -18.67 -4.97
CA GLN A 128 2.70 -18.20 -4.71
C GLN A 128 3.49 -19.18 -3.82
N SER A 129 4.66 -19.61 -4.29
CA SER A 129 5.51 -20.57 -3.58
C SER A 129 6.47 -19.93 -2.55
N ASP A 130 6.86 -18.67 -2.73
CA ASP A 130 7.85 -18.02 -1.86
C ASP A 130 7.19 -17.19 -0.75
N ILE A 131 7.61 -17.40 0.50
CA ILE A 131 7.01 -16.80 1.69
C ILE A 131 7.04 -15.26 1.65
N LYS A 132 8.17 -14.65 1.27
CA LYS A 132 8.28 -13.17 1.20
C LYS A 132 7.35 -12.57 0.16
N SER A 133 7.21 -13.22 -0.99
CA SER A 133 6.31 -12.75 -2.05
C SER A 133 4.84 -12.99 -1.70
N LEU A 134 4.52 -14.08 -0.98
CA LEU A 134 3.17 -14.33 -0.47
C LEU A 134 2.71 -13.18 0.44
N ILE A 135 3.56 -12.77 1.39
CA ILE A 135 3.29 -11.64 2.29
C ILE A 135 3.18 -10.32 1.49
N ALA A 136 4.01 -10.14 0.46
CA ALA A 136 3.96 -8.95 -0.37
C ALA A 136 2.66 -8.86 -1.18
N TYR A 137 2.20 -9.93 -1.82
CA TYR A 137 0.94 -9.92 -2.56
C TYR A 137 -0.28 -9.77 -1.64
N SER A 138 -0.28 -10.40 -0.45
CA SER A 138 -1.38 -10.17 0.50
C SER A 138 -1.45 -8.71 0.95
N SER A 139 -0.30 -8.03 1.09
CA SER A 139 -0.27 -6.60 1.41
C SER A 139 -0.90 -5.72 0.32
N VAL A 140 -0.75 -6.09 -0.96
CA VAL A 140 -1.40 -5.39 -2.08
C VAL A 140 -2.93 -5.57 -2.00
N ALA A 141 -3.42 -6.77 -1.66
CA ALA A 141 -4.86 -7.02 -1.52
C ALA A 141 -5.48 -6.20 -0.37
N HIS A 142 -4.85 -6.19 0.81
CA HIS A 142 -5.33 -5.39 1.95
C HIS A 142 -5.26 -3.88 1.69
N MET A 143 -4.22 -3.39 1.01
CA MET A 143 -4.13 -1.98 0.64
C MET A 143 -5.12 -1.60 -0.47
N GLY A 144 -5.53 -2.53 -1.32
CA GLY A 144 -6.64 -2.35 -2.26
C GLY A 144 -7.97 -2.07 -1.55
N LEU A 145 -8.25 -2.77 -0.44
CA LEU A 145 -9.42 -2.50 0.43
C LEU A 145 -9.33 -1.12 1.08
N VAL A 146 -8.15 -0.73 1.57
CA VAL A 146 -7.91 0.62 2.12
C VAL A 146 -8.20 1.69 1.06
N LEU A 147 -7.70 1.50 -0.17
CA LEU A 147 -7.93 2.42 -1.28
C LEU A 147 -9.43 2.54 -1.58
N ALA A 148 -10.14 1.41 -1.68
CA ALA A 148 -11.60 1.41 -1.89
C ALA A 148 -12.33 2.20 -0.79
N GLY A 149 -11.95 1.99 0.47
CA GLY A 149 -12.51 2.69 1.63
C GLY A 149 -12.35 4.20 1.54
N ILE A 150 -11.16 4.70 1.20
CA ILE A 150 -10.91 6.14 1.08
C ILE A 150 -11.67 6.73 -0.13
N MET A 151 -11.73 6.00 -1.24
CA MET A 151 -12.42 6.46 -2.46
C MET A 151 -13.94 6.62 -2.29
N THR A 152 -14.56 5.99 -1.28
CA THR A 152 -16.00 6.21 -0.98
C THR A 152 -16.33 7.61 -0.47
N MET A 153 -15.34 8.40 -0.03
CA MET A 153 -15.53 9.74 0.58
C MET A 153 -16.52 9.78 1.76
N ASN A 154 -16.78 8.63 2.40
CA ASN A 154 -17.60 8.53 3.59
C ASN A 154 -16.73 8.54 4.86
N THR A 155 -17.24 9.12 5.94
CA THR A 155 -16.55 9.15 7.24
C THR A 155 -16.23 7.74 7.75
N TRP A 156 -17.19 6.82 7.65
CA TRP A 156 -17.01 5.40 8.01
C TRP A 156 -15.91 4.72 7.18
N GLY A 157 -15.85 5.00 5.88
CA GLY A 157 -14.81 4.49 4.99
C GLY A 157 -13.44 5.02 5.36
N ALA A 158 -13.33 6.31 5.67
CA ALA A 158 -12.08 6.94 6.13
C ALA A 158 -11.59 6.33 7.45
N TRP A 159 -12.44 6.22 8.48
CA TRP A 159 -12.07 5.62 9.76
C TRP A 159 -11.70 4.13 9.64
N GLY A 160 -12.46 3.36 8.84
CA GLY A 160 -12.14 1.96 8.57
C GLY A 160 -10.81 1.78 7.83
N SER A 161 -10.53 2.65 6.86
CA SER A 161 -9.26 2.64 6.13
C SER A 161 -8.06 2.95 7.04
N LEU A 162 -8.21 3.88 7.99
CA LEU A 162 -7.19 4.23 8.98
C LEU A 162 -6.92 3.06 9.93
N ALA A 163 -7.98 2.43 10.45
CA ALA A 163 -7.85 1.26 11.32
C ALA A 163 -7.15 0.11 10.61
N MET A 164 -7.51 -0.18 9.36
CA MET A 164 -6.89 -1.23 8.56
C MET A 164 -5.42 -0.92 8.23
N MET A 165 -5.07 0.34 7.94
CA MET A 165 -3.68 0.74 7.72
C MET A 165 -2.80 0.49 8.95
N LEU A 166 -3.30 0.81 10.14
CA LEU A 166 -2.59 0.58 11.41
C LEU A 166 -2.44 -0.92 11.69
N ALA A 167 -3.54 -1.67 11.64
CA ALA A 167 -3.55 -3.11 11.88
C ALA A 167 -2.61 -3.83 10.91
N HIS A 168 -2.74 -3.56 9.61
CA HIS A 168 -1.86 -4.15 8.60
C HIS A 168 -0.39 -3.75 8.79
N GLY A 169 -0.10 -2.54 9.27
CA GLY A 169 1.28 -2.10 9.56
C GLY A 169 1.97 -2.99 10.58
N LEU A 170 1.26 -3.32 11.66
CA LEU A 170 1.76 -4.19 12.72
C LEU A 170 1.82 -5.65 12.26
N CYS A 171 0.76 -6.17 11.64
CA CYS A 171 0.72 -7.58 11.22
C CYS A 171 1.76 -7.88 10.12
N SER A 172 1.84 -7.06 9.07
CA SER A 172 2.77 -7.30 7.95
C SER A 172 4.24 -7.22 8.36
N SER A 173 4.62 -6.25 9.20
CA SER A 173 5.99 -6.12 9.69
C SER A 173 6.38 -7.33 10.57
N GLY A 174 5.46 -7.81 11.42
CA GLY A 174 5.62 -9.03 12.18
C GLY A 174 5.80 -10.28 11.29
N LEU A 175 4.98 -10.43 10.24
CA LEU A 175 5.10 -11.54 9.29
C LEU A 175 6.44 -11.53 8.54
N PHE A 176 6.93 -10.35 8.13
CA PHE A 176 8.26 -10.25 7.50
C PHE A 176 9.40 -10.63 8.46
N CYS A 177 9.28 -10.30 9.75
CA CYS A 177 10.22 -10.72 10.78
C CYS A 177 10.20 -12.26 10.95
N LEU A 178 9.00 -12.85 11.10
CA LEU A 178 8.84 -14.30 11.22
C LEU A 178 9.36 -15.07 10.00
N ALA A 179 9.10 -14.55 8.79
CA ALA A 179 9.61 -15.13 7.55
C ALA A 179 11.14 -15.07 7.47
N ASN A 180 11.78 -14.10 8.11
CA ASN A 180 13.23 -14.07 8.18
C ASN A 180 13.79 -15.08 9.16
N ILE A 181 13.18 -15.21 10.35
CA ILE A 181 13.63 -16.18 11.34
C ILE A 181 13.53 -17.61 10.78
N SER A 182 12.47 -17.94 10.03
CA SER A 182 12.37 -19.23 9.35
C SER A 182 13.43 -19.40 8.26
N TYR A 183 13.73 -18.33 7.51
CA TYR A 183 14.79 -18.33 6.49
C TYR A 183 16.19 -18.54 7.10
N GLU A 184 16.52 -17.90 8.22
CA GLU A 184 17.80 -18.06 8.91
C GLU A 184 18.01 -19.49 9.43
N ARG A 185 16.93 -20.21 9.76
CA ARG A 185 17.00 -21.59 10.26
C ARG A 185 17.05 -22.65 9.16
N LEU A 186 16.26 -22.46 8.10
CA LEU A 186 16.12 -23.46 7.02
C LEU A 186 16.97 -23.16 5.79
N GLY A 187 17.49 -21.93 5.65
CA GLY A 187 18.25 -21.48 4.48
C GLY A 187 17.42 -21.36 3.19
N SER A 188 16.11 -21.59 3.24
CA SER A 188 15.23 -21.59 2.07
C SER A 188 13.97 -20.74 2.29
N ARG A 189 13.46 -20.15 1.20
CA ARG A 189 12.27 -19.26 1.21
C ARG A 189 11.00 -19.94 0.72
N SER A 190 11.11 -21.15 0.19
CA SER A 190 9.99 -21.88 -0.42
C SER A 190 9.08 -22.48 0.64
N PHE A 191 7.77 -22.25 0.50
CA PHE A 191 6.74 -22.74 1.40
C PHE A 191 6.74 -24.28 1.54
N TYR A 192 7.10 -24.99 0.46
CA TYR A 192 7.13 -26.46 0.46
C TYR A 192 8.22 -27.06 1.35
N LEU A 193 9.34 -26.36 1.52
CA LEU A 193 10.46 -26.80 2.37
C LEU A 193 10.25 -26.42 3.84
N SER A 194 9.43 -25.40 4.13
CA SER A 194 9.11 -24.96 5.49
C SER A 194 8.01 -25.78 6.20
N LYS A 195 7.75 -27.02 5.75
CA LYS A 195 6.74 -27.89 6.35
C LYS A 195 7.20 -28.42 7.72
N GLY A 196 6.27 -28.64 8.63
CA GLY A 196 6.55 -29.28 9.93
C GLY A 196 7.16 -28.39 11.01
N LEU A 197 7.25 -27.07 10.79
CA LEU A 197 7.79 -26.12 11.78
C LEU A 197 6.98 -26.06 13.08
N ILE A 198 5.71 -26.49 13.08
CA ILE A 198 4.86 -26.56 14.29
C ILE A 198 5.48 -27.49 15.34
N ASN A 199 6.05 -28.62 14.92
CA ASN A 199 6.63 -29.61 15.84
C ASN A 199 7.98 -29.14 16.42
N LEU A 200 8.74 -28.37 15.64
CA LEU A 200 10.08 -27.91 16.03
C LEU A 200 10.01 -26.64 16.88
N MET A 201 9.05 -25.75 16.60
CA MET A 201 8.99 -24.40 17.16
C MET A 201 7.54 -23.96 17.41
N PRO A 202 6.86 -24.54 18.42
CA PRO A 202 5.45 -24.24 18.68
C PRO A 202 5.20 -22.77 19.04
N GLY A 203 6.12 -22.13 19.79
CA GLY A 203 6.02 -20.71 20.11
C GLY A 203 6.03 -19.80 18.88
N PHE A 204 6.88 -20.09 17.88
CA PHE A 204 6.86 -19.34 16.63
C PHE A 204 5.59 -19.61 15.82
N SER A 205 5.08 -20.85 15.82
CA SER A 205 3.83 -21.16 15.14
C SER A 205 2.63 -20.38 15.69
N LEU A 206 2.58 -20.14 17.01
CA LEU A 206 1.55 -19.31 17.63
C LEU A 206 1.59 -17.87 17.11
N TRP A 207 2.78 -17.27 17.00
CA TRP A 207 2.93 -15.94 16.42
C TRP A 207 2.51 -15.87 14.95
N TRP A 208 2.77 -16.92 14.17
CA TRP A 208 2.28 -17.03 12.79
C TRP A 208 0.76 -16.99 12.71
N PHE A 209 0.06 -17.75 13.58
CA PHE A 209 -1.41 -17.75 13.61
C PHE A 209 -1.98 -16.40 14.04
N LEU A 210 -1.41 -15.77 15.07
CA LEU A 210 -1.89 -14.47 15.56
C LEU A 210 -1.68 -13.32 14.57
N LEU A 211 -0.61 -13.35 13.77
CA LEU A 211 -0.31 -12.28 12.82
C LEU A 211 -0.94 -12.49 11.44
N SER A 212 -1.45 -13.70 11.17
CA SER A 212 -2.14 -14.02 9.91
C SER A 212 -3.66 -13.88 9.97
N SER A 213 -4.23 -13.69 11.18
CA SER A 213 -5.64 -13.32 11.40
C SER A 213 -5.87 -11.83 11.15
#